data_AF-A0A1I9GE13-F1
#
_entry.id   AF-A0A1I9GE13-F1
#
_cell.length_a   1.000
_cell.length_b   1.000
_cell.length_c   1.000
_cell.angle_alpha   90.00
_cell.angle_beta   90.00
_cell.angle_gamma   90.00
#
_symmetry.space_group_name_H-M   'P 1'
#
loop_
_entity.id
_entity.type
_entity.pdbx_description
1 polymer ?
#
loop_
_entity_poly.entity_id
_entity_poly.type
_entity_poly.pdbx_seq_one_letter_code
_entity_poly.pdbx_strand_id
1 'polypeptide(L)'
;MQLCYELLRQLLIDSVPERTKNPECINLYEIHCNEEMVSGRRDIKANIIFMKEIQQVFEYPHISSSEINNANSISGTGYFVTSMNELQLHVELDLDELICKLLNVGSPGCSLTKTVKEQEIMHLCSLAKEVFLSQNSLIEVDPPIRICGDTHGQYADLLRLFDRGGFPPFVNYLFLGDYVDRGRQNLETISLLLCYKVKYSENFFLLRGNHECSVINRVYGFFEECNRRYQSVRLWQTFQEVFNAMPFTGLVAGKILCMHGGLSPQLKSIDQLRQITRPIDPPNPSIHIDLLWSDPDPSVKGWQANNRGLSYTFGPDVVMETCQKLDIDLIARAHQVVQFHGISNYYYYYYYYYYYYYYHYYYCHHY
;
A
#
# COMPACT_ATOMS: atom_id res chain seq x y z
N MET A 1 -15.50 25.96 14.15
CA MET A 1 -14.99 25.28 12.94
C MET A 1 -14.08 26.16 12.10
N GLN A 2 -14.52 27.32 11.60
CA GLN A 2 -13.65 28.22 10.81
C GLN A 2 -12.40 28.72 11.58
N LEU A 3 -12.57 29.06 12.86
CA LEU A 3 -11.47 29.50 13.74
C LEU A 3 -10.48 28.35 14.07
N CYS A 4 -10.95 27.10 14.13
CA CYS A 4 -10.09 25.93 14.34
C CYS A 4 -9.35 25.55 13.05
N TYR A 5 -9.95 25.77 11.89
CA TYR A 5 -9.30 25.56 10.58
C TYR A 5 -8.21 26.61 10.34
N GLU A 6 -8.45 27.88 10.70
CA GLU A 6 -7.43 28.92 10.64
C GLU A 6 -6.30 28.70 11.65
N LEU A 7 -6.59 28.27 12.89
CA LEU A 7 -5.57 27.90 13.89
C LEU A 7 -4.76 26.66 13.49
N LEU A 8 -5.37 25.63 12.89
CA LEU A 8 -4.63 24.46 12.39
C LEU A 8 -3.76 24.82 11.18
N ARG A 9 -4.27 25.68 10.29
CA ARG A 9 -3.52 26.19 9.14
C ARG A 9 -2.35 27.06 9.60
N GLN A 10 -2.53 27.90 10.62
CA GLN A 10 -1.45 28.71 11.20
C GLN A 10 -0.42 27.82 11.91
N LEU A 11 -0.84 26.83 12.69
CA LEU A 11 0.06 25.91 13.40
C LEU A 11 0.82 24.94 12.47
N LEU A 12 0.22 24.52 11.34
CA LEU A 12 0.91 23.74 10.31
C LEU A 12 1.87 24.61 9.48
N ILE A 13 1.55 25.89 9.25
CA ILE A 13 2.44 26.84 8.58
C ILE A 13 3.60 27.28 9.50
N ASP A 14 3.37 27.39 10.80
CA ASP A 14 4.36 27.82 11.80
C ASP A 14 5.23 26.65 12.34
N SER A 15 4.86 25.39 12.05
CA SER A 15 5.68 24.19 12.33
C SER A 15 6.41 23.63 11.11
N VAL A 16 6.14 24.16 9.91
CA VAL A 16 7.15 24.23 8.86
C VAL A 16 8.17 25.26 9.36
N PRO A 17 9.47 24.93 9.48
CA PRO A 17 10.47 25.90 9.86
C PRO A 17 10.29 27.15 9.00
N GLU A 18 10.16 28.32 9.63
CA GLU A 18 10.24 29.63 8.98
C GLU A 18 11.17 29.51 7.80
N ARG A 19 10.66 29.70 6.57
CA ARG A 19 11.38 29.63 5.29
C ARG A 19 12.88 29.68 5.57
N THR A 20 13.53 28.52 5.63
CA THR A 20 14.97 28.52 5.72
C THR A 20 15.41 29.19 4.42
N LYS A 21 15.86 30.44 4.51
CA LYS A 21 16.60 31.14 3.46
C LYS A 21 17.97 30.47 3.25
N ASN A 22 18.02 29.15 3.42
CA ASN A 22 19.18 28.34 3.20
C ASN A 22 18.89 27.45 1.98
N PRO A 23 19.38 27.82 0.78
CA PRO A 23 19.17 27.07 -0.45
C PRO A 23 19.81 25.67 -0.47
N GLU A 24 20.24 25.15 0.69
CA GLU A 24 20.95 23.88 0.87
C GLU A 24 20.09 22.78 1.55
N CYS A 25 18.82 23.05 1.91
CA CYS A 25 17.93 22.01 2.44
C CYS A 25 17.21 21.26 1.32
N ILE A 26 17.51 19.96 1.16
CA ILE A 26 16.96 19.09 0.11
C ILE A 26 15.66 18.44 0.59
N ASN A 27 14.57 18.61 -0.17
CA ASN A 27 13.19 18.19 0.17
C ASN A 27 12.84 16.76 -0.31
N LEU A 28 13.74 15.81 -0.17
CA LEU A 28 13.55 14.43 -0.60
C LEU A 28 13.58 13.48 0.60
N TYR A 29 12.56 12.65 0.70
CA TYR A 29 12.41 11.65 1.76
C TYR A 29 12.30 10.27 1.13
N GLU A 30 13.13 9.36 1.62
CA GLU A 30 13.10 7.96 1.22
C GLU A 30 12.60 7.10 2.39
N ILE A 31 11.62 6.25 2.11
CA ILE A 31 10.91 5.46 3.12
C ILE A 31 11.26 3.99 2.90
N HIS A 32 11.71 3.31 3.96
CA HIS A 32 12.12 1.91 3.92
C HIS A 32 11.35 1.07 4.94
N CYS A 33 11.19 -0.23 4.64
CA CYS A 33 10.99 -1.25 5.65
C CYS A 33 12.35 -1.86 6.02
N ASN A 34 12.67 -1.87 7.32
CA ASN A 34 13.99 -2.26 7.86
C ASN A 34 14.44 -3.69 7.48
N GLU A 35 15.70 -3.86 7.07
CA GLU A 35 16.41 -5.16 7.03
C GLU A 35 17.09 -5.53 8.38
N GLU A 36 17.35 -4.58 9.28
CA GLU A 36 18.05 -4.85 10.56
C GLU A 36 17.12 -5.26 11.72
N MET A 37 16.48 -6.42 11.60
CA MET A 37 15.96 -7.18 12.76
C MET A 37 16.50 -8.63 12.78
N VAL A 38 17.64 -8.86 12.13
CA VAL A 38 18.35 -10.15 12.09
C VAL A 38 19.36 -10.25 13.24
N SER A 39 18.89 -10.25 14.49
CA SER A 39 19.64 -10.85 15.62
C SER A 39 18.78 -10.98 16.87
N GLY A 40 17.63 -11.63 16.75
CA GLY A 40 16.76 -11.87 17.90
C GLY A 40 16.05 -13.21 17.80
N ARG A 41 16.77 -14.33 17.95
CA ARG A 41 16.12 -15.56 18.40
C ARG A 41 15.54 -15.27 19.79
N ARG A 42 14.23 -15.02 19.87
CA ARG A 42 13.39 -15.31 21.03
C ARG A 42 11.90 -15.23 20.65
N ASP A 43 11.28 -16.39 20.73
CA ASP A 43 9.85 -16.65 21.00
C ASP A 43 8.78 -16.23 19.97
N ILE A 44 8.64 -17.09 18.95
CA ILE A 44 7.41 -17.30 18.17
C ILE A 44 6.20 -17.76 19.04
N LYS A 45 6.40 -17.96 20.36
CA LYS A 45 5.34 -18.40 21.30
C LYS A 45 4.43 -17.27 21.82
N ALA A 46 4.75 -16.01 21.57
CA ALA A 46 3.92 -14.89 22.08
C ALA A 46 2.64 -14.62 21.25
N ASN A 47 2.54 -15.13 20.02
CA ASN A 47 1.36 -14.92 19.15
C ASN A 47 0.16 -15.83 19.46
N ILE A 48 0.18 -16.59 20.56
CA ILE A 48 -0.91 -17.52 20.94
C ILE A 48 -1.86 -16.90 21.99
N ILE A 49 -1.56 -15.71 22.53
CA ILE A 49 -2.37 -15.05 23.56
C ILE A 49 -2.82 -13.66 23.08
N PHE A 50 -3.44 -13.56 21.90
CA PHE A 50 -4.13 -12.33 21.49
C PHE A 50 -5.32 -12.60 20.56
N MET A 51 -5.99 -13.75 20.75
CA MET A 51 -7.19 -14.17 20.01
C MET A 51 -8.38 -14.44 20.95
N LYS A 52 -8.44 -13.76 22.10
CA LYS A 52 -9.59 -13.82 23.02
C LYS A 52 -10.38 -12.52 23.15
N GLU A 53 -9.98 -11.44 22.47
CA GLU A 53 -10.63 -10.12 22.62
C GLU A 53 -11.28 -9.58 21.33
N ILE A 54 -11.28 -10.32 20.22
CA ILE A 54 -12.09 -10.00 19.03
C ILE A 54 -13.32 -10.92 18.98
N GLN A 55 -14.14 -10.87 20.02
CA GLN A 55 -15.46 -11.54 20.01
C GLN A 55 -16.53 -10.77 20.81
N GLN A 56 -16.37 -9.46 21.01
CA GLN A 56 -17.35 -8.62 21.69
C GLN A 56 -17.61 -7.30 20.96
N VAL A 57 -18.06 -7.35 19.71
CA VAL A 57 -18.87 -6.27 19.13
C VAL A 57 -19.80 -6.87 18.07
N PHE A 58 -20.92 -7.46 18.48
CA PHE A 58 -22.16 -7.54 17.69
C PHE A 58 -23.32 -7.94 18.64
N GLU A 59 -23.96 -6.95 19.25
CA GLU A 59 -25.32 -7.11 19.78
C GLU A 59 -26.23 -6.14 19.00
N TYR A 60 -27.22 -6.70 18.29
CA TYR A 60 -28.42 -5.98 17.89
C TYR A 60 -29.64 -6.80 18.35
N PRO A 61 -30.76 -6.14 18.73
CA PRO A 61 -31.74 -6.73 19.63
C PRO A 61 -32.73 -7.68 18.95
N HIS A 62 -33.19 -8.64 19.76
CA HIS A 62 -34.31 -9.52 19.50
C HIS A 62 -35.61 -8.78 19.17
N ILE A 63 -36.33 -9.25 18.15
CA ILE A 63 -37.80 -9.22 18.09
C ILE A 63 -38.25 -10.66 17.86
N SER A 64 -39.17 -11.14 18.68
CA SER A 64 -39.72 -12.50 18.65
C SER A 64 -41.24 -12.49 18.55
N SER A 65 -41.76 -13.69 18.26
CA SER A 65 -43.15 -14.18 18.24
C SER A 65 -43.89 -14.01 16.90
N SER A 66 -44.57 -15.01 16.34
CA SER A 66 -44.68 -16.47 16.53
C SER A 66 -45.75 -16.96 15.54
N GLU A 67 -45.59 -18.18 15.00
CA GLU A 67 -46.63 -19.05 14.40
C GLU A 67 -47.23 -18.58 13.05
N ILE A 68 -47.27 -19.41 12.01
CA ILE A 68 -48.27 -20.48 11.81
C ILE A 68 -47.70 -21.61 10.91
N ASN A 69 -47.90 -22.85 11.35
CA ASN A 69 -47.76 -24.09 10.58
C ASN A 69 -49.01 -24.39 9.73
N ASN A 70 -48.80 -25.13 8.63
CA ASN A 70 -49.69 -26.07 7.89
C ASN A 70 -49.61 -25.82 6.38
N ALA A 71 -49.75 -26.76 5.45
CA ALA A 71 -49.64 -28.22 5.35
C ALA A 71 -49.96 -28.55 3.86
N ASN A 72 -49.36 -29.61 3.32
CA ASN A 72 -49.88 -30.52 2.29
C ASN A 72 -50.09 -30.08 0.81
N SER A 73 -49.29 -30.74 -0.05
CA SER A 73 -49.65 -31.53 -1.26
C SER A 73 -50.46 -30.90 -2.41
N ILE A 74 -49.98 -31.05 -3.66
CA ILE A 74 -50.53 -31.94 -4.71
C ILE A 74 -49.73 -31.79 -6.02
N SER A 75 -49.60 -32.92 -6.72
CA SER A 75 -49.00 -33.22 -8.03
C SER A 75 -49.60 -32.48 -9.23
N GLY A 76 -48.80 -32.28 -10.29
CA GLY A 76 -49.31 -32.01 -11.64
C GLY A 76 -48.24 -31.65 -12.67
N THR A 77 -48.09 -32.50 -13.68
CA THR A 77 -47.14 -32.49 -14.80
C THR A 77 -47.28 -31.29 -15.77
N GLY A 78 -46.18 -30.86 -16.39
CA GLY A 78 -46.21 -30.03 -17.61
C GLY A 78 -44.82 -29.61 -18.09
N TYR A 79 -44.32 -30.29 -19.12
CA TYR A 79 -43.11 -29.92 -19.86
C TYR A 79 -43.27 -28.56 -20.53
N PHE A 80 -42.34 -27.62 -20.30
CA PHE A 80 -41.93 -26.66 -21.33
C PHE A 80 -40.44 -26.33 -21.17
N VAL A 81 -39.74 -26.48 -22.29
CA VAL A 81 -38.33 -26.17 -22.53
C VAL A 81 -38.11 -24.67 -22.42
N THR A 82 -37.12 -24.22 -21.64
CA THR A 82 -36.35 -22.99 -21.93
C THR A 82 -35.09 -22.89 -21.09
N SER A 83 -33.97 -22.73 -21.82
CA SER A 83 -32.61 -22.32 -21.43
C SER A 83 -32.06 -22.74 -20.06
N MET A 84 -31.02 -23.57 -20.11
CA MET A 84 -29.95 -23.60 -19.11
C MET A 84 -29.31 -22.21 -19.00
N ASN A 85 -29.85 -21.36 -18.13
CA ASN A 85 -29.04 -20.35 -17.48
C ASN A 85 -28.39 -21.05 -16.29
N GLU A 86 -27.09 -21.32 -16.42
CA GLU A 86 -26.25 -21.66 -15.29
C GLU A 86 -26.44 -20.59 -14.21
N LEU A 87 -27.19 -20.95 -13.17
CA LEU A 87 -27.11 -20.28 -11.89
C LEU A 87 -25.70 -20.49 -11.35
N GLN A 88 -24.76 -19.63 -11.76
CA GLN A 88 -23.59 -19.34 -10.95
C GLN A 88 -24.14 -18.77 -9.63
N LEU A 89 -24.21 -19.61 -8.60
CA LEU A 89 -24.21 -19.12 -7.23
C LEU A 89 -22.99 -18.21 -7.13
N HIS A 90 -23.20 -16.90 -7.22
CA HIS A 90 -22.20 -15.90 -6.84
C HIS A 90 -22.00 -16.07 -5.34
N VAL A 91 -21.09 -16.96 -4.94
CA VAL A 91 -20.56 -16.98 -3.58
C VAL A 91 -19.80 -15.67 -3.45
N GLU A 92 -20.43 -14.70 -2.81
CA GLU A 92 -19.82 -13.43 -2.45
C GLU A 92 -18.57 -13.72 -1.61
N LEU A 93 -17.46 -13.05 -1.91
CA LEU A 93 -16.22 -13.26 -1.17
C LEU A 93 -16.36 -12.67 0.23
N ASP A 94 -16.31 -13.51 1.26
CA ASP A 94 -16.18 -13.03 2.64
C ASP A 94 -14.76 -12.50 2.87
N LEU A 95 -14.60 -11.18 2.70
CA LEU A 95 -13.33 -10.49 2.90
C LEU A 95 -12.82 -10.58 4.34
N ASP A 96 -13.72 -10.68 5.32
CA ASP A 96 -13.36 -10.70 6.74
C ASP A 96 -12.78 -12.07 7.09
N GLU A 97 -13.43 -13.13 6.60
CA GLU A 97 -12.89 -14.47 6.69
C GLU A 97 -11.53 -14.58 5.98
N LEU A 98 -11.37 -13.98 4.79
CA LEU A 98 -10.10 -13.98 4.07
C LEU A 98 -8.98 -13.24 4.82
N ILE A 99 -9.27 -12.08 5.39
CA ILE A 99 -8.33 -11.34 6.26
C ILE A 99 -7.95 -12.21 7.45
N CYS A 100 -8.92 -12.83 8.13
CA CYS A 100 -8.64 -13.73 9.24
C CYS A 100 -7.76 -14.92 8.84
N LYS A 101 -8.03 -15.56 7.68
CA LYS A 101 -7.20 -16.65 7.14
C LYS A 101 -5.76 -16.19 6.91
N LEU A 102 -5.57 -15.00 6.34
CA LEU A 102 -4.26 -14.43 6.04
C LEU A 102 -3.49 -14.09 7.33
N LEU A 103 -4.11 -13.40 8.28
CA LEU A 103 -3.48 -13.03 9.56
C LEU A 103 -3.08 -14.25 10.41
N ASN A 104 -3.73 -15.39 10.19
CA ASN A 104 -3.42 -16.65 10.87
C ASN A 104 -2.40 -17.53 10.12
N VAL A 105 -1.88 -17.10 8.96
CA VAL A 105 -0.85 -17.86 8.25
C VAL A 105 0.41 -17.97 9.13
N GLY A 106 0.87 -19.20 9.35
CA GLY A 106 2.01 -19.51 10.24
C GLY A 106 1.59 -20.12 11.58
N SER A 107 0.31 -20.04 11.94
CA SER A 107 -0.26 -20.82 13.04
C SER A 107 -0.25 -22.34 12.73
N PRO A 108 -0.19 -23.23 13.73
CA PRO A 108 -0.18 -24.67 13.50
C PRO A 108 -1.35 -25.13 12.61
N GLY A 109 -1.04 -25.70 11.45
CA GLY A 109 -2.05 -26.15 10.47
C GLY A 109 -2.51 -25.08 9.47
N CYS A 110 -2.19 -23.81 9.69
CA CYS A 110 -2.61 -22.67 8.87
C CYS A 110 -1.53 -22.26 7.86
N SER A 111 -1.34 -23.05 6.80
CA SER A 111 -0.57 -22.62 5.64
C SER A 111 -1.49 -22.03 4.58
N LEU A 112 -1.09 -20.95 3.89
CA LEU A 112 -1.92 -20.25 2.90
C LEU A 112 -2.67 -21.20 1.94
N THR A 113 -1.97 -22.15 1.31
CA THR A 113 -2.56 -23.05 0.29
C THR A 113 -3.53 -24.08 0.86
N LYS A 114 -3.60 -24.24 2.19
CA LYS A 114 -4.59 -25.06 2.87
C LYS A 114 -5.83 -24.27 3.28
N THR A 115 -5.67 -22.97 3.55
CA THR A 115 -6.71 -22.13 4.13
C THR A 115 -7.36 -21.19 3.12
N VAL A 116 -6.64 -20.82 2.06
CA VAL A 116 -7.08 -19.90 1.01
C VAL A 116 -6.99 -20.62 -0.33
N LYS A 117 -8.11 -20.67 -1.04
CA LYS A 117 -8.20 -21.26 -2.38
C LYS A 117 -7.79 -20.27 -3.45
N GLU A 118 -7.33 -20.77 -4.59
CA GLU A 118 -7.01 -19.94 -5.77
C GLU A 118 -8.19 -19.05 -6.17
N GLN A 119 -9.43 -19.57 -6.14
CA GLN A 119 -10.61 -18.80 -6.52
C GLN A 119 -10.88 -17.60 -5.59
N GLU A 120 -10.56 -17.71 -4.29
CA GLU A 120 -10.70 -16.60 -3.34
C GLU A 120 -9.73 -15.47 -3.70
N ILE A 121 -8.48 -15.80 -4.04
CA ILE A 121 -7.48 -14.81 -4.47
C ILE A 121 -7.85 -14.19 -5.81
N MET A 122 -8.32 -15.00 -6.77
CA MET A 122 -8.77 -14.48 -8.07
C MET A 122 -9.96 -13.53 -7.94
N HIS A 123 -10.93 -13.84 -7.08
CA HIS A 123 -12.07 -12.97 -6.80
C HIS A 123 -11.60 -11.67 -6.11
N LEU A 124 -10.71 -11.77 -5.12
CA LEU A 124 -10.09 -10.60 -4.48
C LEU A 124 -9.41 -9.69 -5.51
N CYS A 125 -8.65 -10.25 -6.45
CA CYS A 125 -8.01 -9.48 -7.51
C CYS A 125 -9.03 -8.76 -8.40
N SER A 126 -10.15 -9.39 -8.74
CA SER A 126 -11.22 -8.74 -9.51
C SER A 126 -11.78 -7.52 -8.78
N LEU A 127 -12.12 -7.68 -7.49
CA LEU A 127 -12.63 -6.60 -6.67
C LEU A 127 -11.61 -5.46 -6.49
N ALA A 128 -10.34 -5.81 -6.24
CA ALA A 128 -9.29 -4.82 -6.08
C ALA A 128 -9.04 -4.02 -7.37
N LYS A 129 -9.05 -4.68 -8.53
CA LYS A 129 -8.94 -4.02 -9.84
C LYS A 129 -10.07 -3.01 -10.04
N GLU A 130 -11.31 -3.36 -9.71
CA GLU A 130 -12.46 -2.46 -9.79
C GLU A 130 -12.29 -1.24 -8.87
N VAL A 131 -11.86 -1.46 -7.62
CA VAL A 131 -11.58 -0.36 -6.66
C VAL A 131 -10.45 0.55 -7.17
N PHE A 132 -9.39 0.00 -7.75
CA PHE A 132 -8.32 0.84 -8.30
C PHE A 132 -8.80 1.69 -9.48
N LEU A 133 -9.61 1.12 -10.38
CA LEU A 133 -10.12 1.83 -11.56
C LEU A 133 -11.22 2.84 -11.23
N SER A 134 -11.94 2.67 -10.11
CA SER A 134 -12.93 3.65 -9.65
C SER A 134 -12.30 4.89 -9.02
N GLN A 135 -11.07 4.79 -8.52
CA GLN A 135 -10.30 5.90 -7.96
C GLN A 135 -9.49 6.63 -9.03
N ASN A 136 -9.11 7.89 -8.77
CA ASN A 136 -8.26 8.67 -9.66
C ASN A 136 -6.84 8.09 -9.78
N SER A 137 -6.15 8.40 -10.89
CA SER A 137 -4.79 7.93 -11.14
C SER A 137 -3.73 8.60 -10.26
N LEU A 138 -4.02 9.82 -9.82
CA LEU A 138 -3.33 10.49 -8.71
C LEU A 138 -4.19 10.32 -7.46
N ILE A 139 -3.63 9.69 -6.42
CA ILE A 139 -4.31 9.51 -5.13
C ILE A 139 -4.11 10.76 -4.28
N GLU A 140 -5.16 11.55 -4.09
CA GLU A 140 -5.10 12.78 -3.29
C GLU A 140 -5.74 12.52 -1.92
N VAL A 141 -4.98 12.70 -0.84
CA VAL A 141 -5.39 12.31 0.51
C VAL A 141 -4.96 13.33 1.57
N ASP A 142 -5.76 13.47 2.62
CA ASP A 142 -5.46 14.34 3.75
C ASP A 142 -4.83 13.56 4.92
N PRO A 143 -4.01 14.22 5.77
CA PRO A 143 -3.50 13.63 6.99
C PRO A 143 -4.61 13.47 8.05
N PRO A 144 -4.45 12.57 9.03
CA PRO A 144 -3.26 11.76 9.31
C PRO A 144 -3.16 10.52 8.40
N ILE A 145 -1.94 10.21 7.93
CA ILE A 145 -1.64 9.03 7.13
C ILE A 145 -0.21 8.54 7.38
N ARG A 146 -0.01 7.23 7.34
CA ARG A 146 1.33 6.61 7.39
C ARG A 146 1.77 6.20 6.00
N ILE A 147 2.96 6.64 5.61
CA ILE A 147 3.54 6.28 4.31
C ILE A 147 4.54 5.13 4.52
N CYS A 148 4.48 4.10 3.69
CA CYS A 148 5.29 2.89 3.81
C CYS A 148 5.99 2.57 2.48
N GLY A 149 7.27 2.21 2.53
CA GLY A 149 8.06 1.83 1.38
C GLY A 149 7.94 0.35 1.03
N ASP A 150 8.98 -0.17 0.36
CA ASP A 150 9.08 -1.53 -0.15
C ASP A 150 8.80 -2.58 0.94
N THR A 151 8.14 -3.67 0.57
CA THR A 151 7.90 -4.82 1.47
C THR A 151 8.45 -6.13 0.92
N HIS A 152 8.52 -6.29 -0.40
CA HIS A 152 9.15 -7.43 -1.08
C HIS A 152 8.85 -8.79 -0.44
N GLY A 153 7.58 -9.11 -0.23
CA GLY A 153 7.17 -10.40 0.31
C GLY A 153 7.65 -10.72 1.72
N GLN A 154 8.12 -9.73 2.50
CA GLN A 154 8.49 -9.87 3.92
C GLN A 154 7.25 -9.82 4.82
N TYR A 155 6.37 -10.82 4.66
CA TYR A 155 5.06 -10.83 5.30
C TYR A 155 5.09 -10.67 6.83
N ALA A 156 6.03 -11.33 7.51
CA ALA A 156 6.16 -11.20 8.96
C ALA A 156 6.51 -9.77 9.41
N ASP A 157 7.30 -9.04 8.60
CA ASP A 157 7.67 -7.66 8.89
C ASP A 157 6.52 -6.70 8.57
N LEU A 158 5.72 -6.99 7.53
CA LEU A 158 4.46 -6.29 7.28
C LEU A 158 3.49 -6.41 8.47
N LEU A 159 3.34 -7.60 9.05
CA LEU A 159 2.50 -7.79 10.24
C LEU A 159 3.03 -7.01 11.44
N ARG A 160 4.35 -6.98 11.65
CA ARG A 160 4.99 -6.15 12.71
C ARG A 160 4.80 -4.65 12.47
N LEU A 161 4.77 -4.22 11.21
CA LEU A 161 4.49 -2.83 10.84
C LEU A 161 3.07 -2.44 11.24
N PHE A 162 2.08 -3.30 11.02
CA PHE A 162 0.71 -3.05 11.49
C PHE A 162 0.57 -3.18 13.01
N ASP A 163 1.24 -4.13 13.65
CA ASP A 163 1.23 -4.30 15.10
C ASP A 163 1.75 -3.05 15.84
N ARG A 164 2.89 -2.50 15.38
CA ARG A 164 3.44 -1.25 15.94
C ARG A 164 2.72 0.00 15.44
N GLY A 165 2.16 -0.08 14.24
CA GLY A 165 1.60 1.06 13.54
C GLY A 165 0.10 1.28 13.74
N GLY A 166 -0.61 0.28 14.25
CA GLY A 166 -2.06 0.23 14.26
C GLY A 166 -2.59 -0.45 12.99
N PHE A 167 -3.53 -1.38 13.15
CA PHE A 167 -4.16 -2.05 12.03
C PHE A 167 -5.20 -1.14 11.34
N PRO A 168 -5.40 -1.27 10.02
CA PRO A 168 -6.56 -0.66 9.35
C PRO A 168 -7.89 -1.17 9.96
N PRO A 169 -8.92 -0.31 10.11
CA PRO A 169 -9.02 1.07 9.63
C PRO A 169 -8.64 2.13 10.67
N PHE A 170 -8.08 1.74 11.82
CA PHE A 170 -7.73 2.69 12.89
C PHE A 170 -6.66 3.71 12.47
N VAL A 171 -5.90 3.39 11.43
CA VAL A 171 -4.84 4.21 10.86
C VAL A 171 -4.92 4.16 9.34
N ASN A 172 -4.77 5.32 8.70
CA ASN A 172 -4.69 5.43 7.25
C ASN A 172 -3.28 5.08 6.76
N TYR A 173 -3.18 4.38 5.63
CA TYR A 173 -1.92 3.96 5.04
C TYR A 173 -1.80 4.33 3.56
N LEU A 174 -0.60 4.74 3.15
CA LEU A 174 -0.18 4.89 1.76
C LEU A 174 1.10 4.09 1.53
N PHE A 175 1.03 2.99 0.80
CA PHE A 175 2.23 2.24 0.42
C PHE A 175 2.75 2.71 -0.95
N LEU A 176 4.08 2.73 -1.08
CA LEU A 176 4.79 3.26 -2.24
C LEU A 176 5.18 2.20 -3.29
N GLY A 177 4.63 0.98 -3.22
CA GLY A 177 4.92 -0.09 -4.18
C GLY A 177 5.88 -1.17 -3.66
N ASP A 178 6.30 -2.04 -4.57
CA ASP A 178 7.24 -3.14 -4.34
C ASP A 178 6.77 -4.09 -3.23
N TYR A 179 5.61 -4.69 -3.48
CA TYR A 179 4.96 -5.64 -2.60
C TYR A 179 5.48 -7.06 -2.78
N VAL A 180 5.84 -7.39 -4.02
CA VAL A 180 6.22 -8.72 -4.46
C VAL A 180 7.69 -8.81 -4.83
N ASP A 181 8.12 -10.03 -5.17
CA ASP A 181 9.48 -10.45 -5.45
C ASP A 181 10.46 -10.41 -4.26
N ARG A 182 11.61 -11.07 -4.45
CA ARG A 182 12.76 -11.17 -3.54
C ARG A 182 12.50 -11.90 -2.22
N GLY A 183 11.38 -11.63 -1.53
CA GLY A 183 10.98 -12.32 -0.31
C GLY A 183 10.29 -13.65 -0.56
N ARG A 184 9.90 -14.30 0.54
CA ARG A 184 9.41 -15.69 0.56
C ARG A 184 7.89 -15.84 0.59
N GLN A 185 7.17 -14.77 0.96
CA GLN A 185 5.74 -14.78 1.24
C GLN A 185 5.05 -13.66 0.47
N ASN A 186 5.27 -13.63 -0.85
CA ASN A 186 4.74 -12.58 -1.71
C ASN A 186 3.22 -12.67 -1.81
N LEU A 187 2.67 -13.89 -1.92
CA LEU A 187 1.23 -14.10 -2.02
C LEU A 187 0.49 -13.64 -0.76
N GLU A 188 0.99 -13.94 0.45
CA GLU A 188 0.40 -13.44 1.69
C GLU A 188 0.43 -11.92 1.76
N THR A 189 1.59 -11.34 1.42
CA THR A 189 1.83 -9.88 1.47
C THR A 189 0.85 -9.15 0.58
N ILE A 190 0.84 -9.44 -0.73
CA ILE A 190 -0.04 -8.73 -1.65
C ILE A 190 -1.51 -9.04 -1.38
N SER A 191 -1.88 -10.28 -1.02
CA SER A 191 -3.28 -10.61 -0.75
C SER A 191 -3.82 -9.86 0.46
N LEU A 192 -3.04 -9.73 1.55
CA LEU A 192 -3.48 -8.97 2.72
C LEU A 192 -3.65 -7.48 2.40
N LEU A 193 -2.70 -6.90 1.66
CA LEU A 193 -2.78 -5.50 1.23
C LEU A 193 -3.99 -5.25 0.33
N LEU A 194 -4.29 -6.15 -0.61
CA LEU A 194 -5.48 -6.07 -1.46
C LEU A 194 -6.77 -6.24 -0.65
N CYS A 195 -6.81 -7.13 0.35
CA CYS A 195 -7.97 -7.24 1.24
C CYS A 195 -8.25 -5.91 1.95
N TYR A 196 -7.23 -5.27 2.52
CA TYR A 196 -7.39 -3.95 3.14
C TYR A 196 -7.75 -2.87 2.13
N LYS A 197 -7.22 -2.94 0.91
CA LYS A 197 -7.58 -2.00 -0.15
C LYS A 197 -9.07 -2.09 -0.52
N VAL A 198 -9.60 -3.30 -0.66
CA VAL A 198 -11.01 -3.51 -0.99
C VAL A 198 -11.90 -3.14 0.19
N LYS A 199 -11.54 -3.56 1.41
CA LYS A 199 -12.35 -3.32 2.61
C LYS A 199 -12.38 -1.86 3.06
N TYR A 200 -11.26 -1.14 2.89
CA TYR A 200 -11.06 0.22 3.39
C TYR A 200 -10.55 1.15 2.28
N SER A 201 -11.28 1.23 1.16
CA SER A 201 -10.83 1.92 -0.07
C SER A 201 -10.44 3.39 0.13
N GLU A 202 -11.06 4.05 1.11
CA GLU A 202 -10.88 5.46 1.45
C GLU A 202 -9.86 5.71 2.59
N ASN A 203 -9.28 4.66 3.16
CA ASN A 203 -8.30 4.74 4.26
C ASN A 203 -7.00 4.00 3.95
N PHE A 204 -7.01 3.09 2.97
CA PHE A 204 -5.88 2.24 2.61
C PHE A 204 -5.54 2.40 1.13
N PHE A 205 -4.33 2.90 0.86
CA PHE A 205 -3.88 3.28 -0.47
C PHE A 205 -2.60 2.55 -0.85
N LEU A 206 -2.54 2.08 -2.09
CA LEU A 206 -1.42 1.31 -2.63
C LEU A 206 -1.01 1.95 -3.96
N LEU A 207 0.22 2.44 -4.03
CA LEU A 207 0.84 2.89 -5.29
C LEU A 207 1.56 1.73 -5.97
N ARG A 208 1.80 1.88 -7.27
CA ARG A 208 2.53 0.91 -8.06
C ARG A 208 4.04 1.06 -7.86
N GLY A 209 4.74 -0.03 -7.59
CA GLY A 209 6.20 -0.11 -7.64
C GLY A 209 6.71 -0.68 -8.96
N ASN A 210 8.03 -0.74 -9.13
CA ASN A 210 8.61 -1.30 -10.35
C ASN A 210 8.51 -2.83 -10.40
N HIS A 211 8.36 -3.49 -9.26
CA HIS A 211 8.10 -4.93 -9.18
C HIS A 211 6.63 -5.31 -9.45
N GLU A 212 5.70 -4.36 -9.44
CA GLU A 212 4.33 -4.55 -9.96
C GLU A 212 4.29 -4.41 -11.51
N CYS A 213 5.28 -4.98 -12.19
CA CYS A 213 5.42 -5.05 -13.63
C CYS A 213 5.69 -6.49 -14.08
N SER A 214 5.03 -6.90 -15.17
CA SER A 214 5.07 -8.29 -15.65
C SER A 214 6.47 -8.76 -16.02
N VAL A 215 7.28 -7.88 -16.61
CA VAL A 215 8.65 -8.20 -17.03
C VAL A 215 9.56 -8.45 -15.82
N ILE A 216 9.34 -7.72 -14.72
CA ILE A 216 10.16 -7.80 -13.51
C ILE A 216 9.75 -9.02 -12.68
N ASN A 217 8.48 -9.09 -12.30
CA ASN A 217 8.01 -10.14 -11.39
C ASN A 217 7.90 -11.53 -12.02
N ARG A 218 8.14 -11.62 -13.33
CA ARG A 218 8.40 -12.89 -14.03
C ARG A 218 9.72 -13.53 -13.60
N VAL A 219 10.72 -12.72 -13.26
CA VAL A 219 12.11 -13.15 -13.06
C VAL A 219 12.53 -13.11 -11.59
N TYR A 220 11.98 -12.19 -10.80
CA TYR A 220 12.46 -11.93 -9.42
C TYR A 220 11.70 -12.67 -8.30
N GLY A 221 10.82 -13.61 -8.66
CA GLY A 221 10.31 -14.66 -7.75
C GLY A 221 8.79 -14.80 -7.70
N PHE A 222 8.02 -13.76 -7.98
CA PHE A 222 6.56 -13.80 -7.80
C PHE A 222 5.88 -14.81 -8.74
N PHE A 223 6.27 -14.83 -10.02
CA PHE A 223 5.77 -15.82 -10.98
C PHE A 223 6.09 -17.26 -10.54
N GLU A 224 7.31 -17.51 -10.07
CA GLU A 224 7.71 -18.82 -9.57
C GLU A 224 6.88 -19.20 -8.33
N GLU A 225 6.66 -18.27 -7.40
CA GLU A 225 5.85 -18.52 -6.21
C GLU A 225 4.40 -18.91 -6.57
N CYS A 226 3.75 -18.18 -7.48
CA CYS A 226 2.40 -18.49 -7.95
C CYS A 226 2.31 -19.93 -8.49
N ASN A 227 3.24 -20.32 -9.37
CA ASN A 227 3.27 -21.67 -9.94
C ASN A 227 3.61 -22.74 -8.91
N ARG A 228 4.57 -22.47 -8.02
CA ARG A 228 5.01 -23.44 -7.02
C ARG A 228 3.91 -23.73 -5.99
N ARG A 229 3.11 -22.72 -5.62
CA ARG A 229 2.13 -22.84 -4.53
C ARG A 229 0.73 -23.22 -4.99
N TYR A 230 0.29 -22.70 -6.14
CA TYR A 230 -1.05 -22.93 -6.68
C TYR A 230 -1.05 -23.67 -8.03
N GLN A 231 0.11 -23.97 -8.61
CA GLN A 231 0.23 -24.60 -9.94
C GLN A 231 -0.52 -23.80 -11.02
N SER A 232 -0.57 -22.48 -10.88
CA SER A 232 -1.40 -21.61 -11.71
C SER A 232 -0.63 -20.42 -12.28
N VAL A 233 -0.36 -20.49 -13.58
CA VAL A 233 0.08 -19.33 -14.39
C VAL A 233 -1.03 -18.29 -14.47
N ARG A 234 -2.29 -18.75 -14.47
CA ARG A 234 -3.47 -17.90 -14.54
C ARG A 234 -3.56 -16.98 -13.33
N LEU A 235 -3.26 -17.48 -12.14
CA LEU A 235 -3.22 -16.67 -10.92
C LEU A 235 -2.23 -15.49 -11.05
N TRP A 236 -1.02 -15.75 -11.55
CA TRP A 236 -0.04 -14.69 -11.82
C TRP A 236 -0.57 -13.67 -12.85
N GLN A 237 -1.16 -14.14 -13.96
CA GLN A 237 -1.76 -13.24 -14.96
C GLN A 237 -2.86 -12.35 -14.35
N THR A 238 -3.69 -12.91 -13.47
CA THR A 238 -4.73 -12.16 -12.76
C THR A 238 -4.14 -11.07 -11.85
N PHE A 239 -3.02 -11.31 -11.17
CA PHE A 239 -2.31 -10.25 -10.45
C PHE A 239 -1.77 -9.17 -11.39
N GLN A 240 -1.30 -9.51 -12.59
CA GLN A 240 -0.86 -8.51 -13.56
C GLN A 240 -1.98 -7.56 -13.98
N GLU A 241 -3.23 -8.03 -14.06
CA GLU A 241 -4.37 -7.16 -14.32
C GLU A 241 -4.61 -6.14 -13.20
N VAL A 242 -4.43 -6.56 -11.94
CA VAL A 242 -4.51 -5.66 -10.78
C VAL A 242 -3.38 -4.64 -10.82
N PHE A 243 -2.14 -5.10 -11.02
CA PHE A 243 -0.97 -4.23 -11.06
C PHE A 243 -1.05 -3.17 -12.17
N ASN A 244 -1.56 -3.55 -13.34
CA ASN A 244 -1.79 -2.61 -14.44
C ASN A 244 -2.84 -1.55 -14.11
N ALA A 245 -3.76 -1.82 -13.19
CA ALA A 245 -4.77 -0.87 -12.72
C ALA A 245 -4.30 0.03 -11.58
N MET A 246 -3.12 -0.20 -10.97
CA MET A 246 -2.68 0.57 -9.80
C MET A 246 -2.30 2.02 -10.15
N PRO A 247 -2.56 2.99 -9.24
CA PRO A 247 -2.08 4.37 -9.39
C PRO A 247 -0.57 4.46 -9.20
N PHE A 248 0.08 5.40 -9.88
CA PHE A 248 1.55 5.56 -9.82
C PHE A 248 2.01 6.53 -8.73
N THR A 249 1.14 7.48 -8.37
CA THR A 249 1.51 8.61 -7.52
C THR A 249 0.42 8.96 -6.54
N GLY A 250 0.81 9.49 -5.38
CA GLY A 250 -0.08 10.08 -4.39
C GLY A 250 0.32 11.52 -4.08
N LEU A 251 -0.62 12.33 -3.60
CA LEU A 251 -0.40 13.69 -3.14
C LEU A 251 -1.05 13.86 -1.77
N VAL A 252 -0.22 13.93 -0.73
CA VAL A 252 -0.69 14.10 0.65
C VAL A 252 -0.77 15.58 0.99
N ALA A 253 -1.91 16.03 1.52
CA ALA A 253 -2.17 17.42 1.92
C ALA A 253 -1.93 18.47 0.82
N GLY A 254 -1.96 18.07 -0.46
CA GLY A 254 -1.57 18.94 -1.57
C GLY A 254 -0.09 19.34 -1.62
N LYS A 255 0.77 18.79 -0.73
CA LYS A 255 2.14 19.27 -0.51
C LYS A 255 3.22 18.19 -0.52
N ILE A 256 2.88 16.92 -0.32
CA ILE A 256 3.85 15.81 -0.35
C ILE A 256 3.53 14.91 -1.53
N LEU A 257 4.36 14.97 -2.57
CA LEU A 257 4.22 14.12 -3.75
C LEU A 257 4.90 12.76 -3.50
N CYS A 258 4.10 11.70 -3.55
CA CYS A 258 4.51 10.34 -3.25
C CYS A 258 4.60 9.51 -4.53
N MET A 259 5.66 8.71 -4.68
CA MET A 259 5.85 7.76 -5.79
C MET A 259 6.81 6.65 -5.38
N HIS A 260 6.99 5.63 -6.22
CA HIS A 260 7.95 4.57 -5.94
C HIS A 260 9.39 4.99 -6.26
N GLY A 261 9.65 5.24 -7.55
CA GLY A 261 10.95 5.62 -8.07
C GLY A 261 11.24 7.09 -7.82
N GLY A 262 10.92 7.97 -8.76
CA GLY A 262 11.26 9.38 -8.60
C GLY A 262 10.77 10.26 -9.74
N LEU A 263 11.44 11.39 -9.92
CA LEU A 263 11.01 12.40 -10.86
C LEU A 263 11.22 11.99 -12.32
N SER A 264 10.43 12.58 -13.22
CA SER A 264 10.61 12.48 -14.66
C SER A 264 11.00 13.82 -15.26
N PRO A 265 11.92 13.89 -16.26
CA PRO A 265 12.16 15.11 -17.01
C PRO A 265 10.91 15.58 -17.78
N GLN A 266 9.94 14.69 -17.99
CA GLN A 266 8.66 14.95 -18.66
C GLN A 266 7.58 15.50 -17.71
N LEU A 267 7.81 15.46 -16.38
CA LEU A 267 6.86 15.96 -15.39
C LEU A 267 6.91 17.49 -15.31
N LYS A 268 5.88 18.15 -15.83
CA LYS A 268 5.74 19.61 -15.88
C LYS A 268 4.57 20.14 -15.05
N SER A 269 3.54 19.34 -14.81
CA SER A 269 2.40 19.71 -13.94
C SER A 269 1.83 18.49 -13.20
N ILE A 270 1.17 18.73 -12.07
CA ILE A 270 0.44 17.69 -11.32
C ILE A 270 -0.72 17.12 -12.16
N ASP A 271 -1.33 17.93 -13.03
CA ASP A 271 -2.44 17.47 -13.89
C ASP A 271 -2.02 16.37 -14.86
N GLN A 272 -0.75 16.31 -15.26
CA GLN A 272 -0.25 15.17 -16.06
C GLN A 272 -0.40 13.84 -15.31
N LEU A 273 -0.24 13.85 -13.98
CA LEU A 273 -0.40 12.66 -13.15
C LEU A 273 -1.88 12.26 -13.01
N ARG A 274 -2.78 13.25 -12.91
CA ARG A 274 -4.23 13.02 -12.89
C ARG A 274 -4.74 12.40 -14.20
N GLN A 275 -4.12 12.75 -15.32
CA GLN A 275 -4.51 12.32 -16.67
C GLN A 275 -3.94 10.96 -17.10
N ILE A 276 -3.11 10.31 -16.28
CA ILE A 276 -2.61 8.96 -16.58
C ILE A 276 -3.78 7.99 -16.73
N THR A 277 -3.89 7.33 -17.88
CA THR A 277 -4.94 6.34 -18.14
C THR A 277 -4.55 4.97 -17.60
N ARG A 278 -5.50 4.27 -16.97
CA ARG A 278 -5.33 2.90 -16.46
C ARG A 278 -6.47 2.01 -16.99
N PRO A 279 -6.25 0.69 -17.17
CA PRO A 279 -5.01 -0.04 -16.89
C PRO A 279 -3.93 0.19 -17.97
N ILE A 280 -2.66 0.13 -17.57
CA ILE A 280 -1.53 0.32 -18.50
C ILE A 280 -0.33 -0.55 -18.11
N ASP A 281 0.32 -1.16 -19.10
CA ASP A 281 1.69 -1.68 -18.96
C ASP A 281 2.64 -0.58 -19.47
N PRO A 282 3.52 0.00 -18.62
CA PRO A 282 4.32 1.16 -18.97
C PRO A 282 5.16 0.99 -20.25
N PRO A 283 4.95 1.81 -21.31
CA PRO A 283 5.83 1.79 -22.47
C PRO A 283 7.21 2.38 -22.11
N ASN A 284 8.27 1.89 -22.75
CA ASN A 284 9.62 2.40 -22.60
C ASN A 284 10.09 3.10 -23.89
N PRO A 285 10.51 4.38 -23.88
CA PRO A 285 10.56 5.30 -22.73
C PRO A 285 9.20 5.99 -22.44
N SER A 286 8.89 6.26 -21.17
CA SER A 286 7.72 7.07 -20.77
C SER A 286 7.84 7.63 -19.35
N ILE A 287 7.01 8.63 -19.02
CA ILE A 287 6.88 9.17 -17.66
C ILE A 287 6.54 8.08 -16.62
N HIS A 288 5.77 7.06 -17.00
CA HIS A 288 5.41 5.96 -16.12
C HIS A 288 6.64 5.15 -15.69
N ILE A 289 7.56 4.89 -16.62
CA ILE A 289 8.83 4.22 -16.31
C ILE A 289 9.64 5.09 -15.35
N ASP A 290 9.71 6.40 -15.60
CA ASP A 290 10.48 7.30 -14.75
C ASP A 290 9.95 7.39 -13.31
N LEU A 291 8.63 7.44 -13.14
CA LEU A 291 7.97 7.43 -11.83
C LEU A 291 8.24 6.15 -11.03
N LEU A 292 8.59 5.05 -11.70
CA LEU A 292 8.89 3.77 -11.08
C LEU A 292 10.40 3.48 -10.93
N TRP A 293 11.27 4.08 -11.75
CA TRP A 293 12.67 3.64 -11.87
C TRP A 293 13.74 4.72 -11.67
N SER A 294 13.36 5.99 -11.66
CA SER A 294 14.36 7.04 -11.49
C SER A 294 14.86 7.11 -10.04
N ASP A 295 16.12 7.50 -9.88
CA ASP A 295 16.79 7.59 -8.59
C ASP A 295 17.39 8.99 -8.35
N PRO A 296 17.35 9.51 -7.12
CA PRO A 296 18.17 10.66 -6.76
C PRO A 296 19.66 10.32 -6.76
N ASP A 297 20.50 11.27 -7.18
CA ASP A 297 21.95 11.19 -7.02
C ASP A 297 22.52 12.56 -6.61
N PRO A 298 23.06 12.70 -5.39
CA PRO A 298 23.57 13.99 -4.89
C PRO A 298 24.83 14.46 -5.61
N SER A 299 25.53 13.58 -6.32
CA SER A 299 26.71 13.91 -7.11
C SER A 299 26.38 14.42 -8.51
N VAL A 300 25.11 14.32 -8.92
CA VAL A 300 24.62 14.73 -10.23
C VAL A 300 24.02 16.13 -10.17
N LYS A 301 24.27 16.90 -11.23
CA LYS A 301 23.56 18.16 -11.52
C LYS A 301 22.64 17.93 -12.71
N GLY A 302 21.36 18.25 -12.57
CA GLY A 302 20.36 18.01 -13.60
C GLY A 302 20.01 16.52 -13.70
N TRP A 303 19.96 16.01 -14.93
CA TRP A 303 19.57 14.63 -15.26
C TRP A 303 20.73 13.85 -15.87
N GLN A 304 20.87 12.57 -15.50
CA GLN A 304 21.80 11.63 -16.12
C GLN A 304 21.13 10.28 -16.39
N ALA A 305 21.76 9.44 -17.22
CA ALA A 305 21.27 8.08 -17.44
C ALA A 305 21.45 7.24 -16.17
N ASN A 306 20.44 6.46 -15.79
CA ASN A 306 20.51 5.64 -14.59
C ASN A 306 21.43 4.42 -14.80
N ASN A 307 22.26 4.12 -13.80
CA ASN A 307 23.12 2.94 -13.76
C ASN A 307 22.34 1.62 -13.75
N ARG A 308 21.04 1.65 -13.43
CA ARG A 308 20.12 0.51 -13.59
C ARG A 308 19.84 0.14 -15.04
N GLY A 309 20.27 0.96 -16.01
CA GLY A 309 20.05 0.75 -17.44
C GLY A 309 18.64 1.15 -17.90
N LEU A 310 17.85 1.80 -17.04
CA LEU A 310 16.48 2.24 -17.31
C LEU A 310 16.19 3.55 -16.57
N SER A 311 15.49 4.47 -17.23
CA SER A 311 15.20 5.82 -16.70
C SER A 311 16.47 6.65 -16.39
N TYR A 312 16.36 7.59 -15.45
CA TYR A 312 17.33 8.64 -15.17
C TYR A 312 17.72 8.68 -13.69
N THR A 313 18.90 9.20 -13.43
CA THR A 313 19.25 9.79 -12.13
C THR A 313 19.03 11.30 -12.16
N PHE A 314 18.66 11.88 -11.02
CA PHE A 314 18.41 13.32 -10.90
C PHE A 314 19.07 13.95 -9.68
N GLY A 315 19.60 15.16 -9.88
CA GLY A 315 20.30 15.93 -8.86
C GLY A 315 19.39 16.68 -7.88
N PRO A 316 19.94 17.22 -6.78
CA PRO A 316 19.21 18.06 -5.84
C PRO A 316 18.61 19.33 -6.48
N ASP A 317 19.23 19.86 -7.54
CA ASP A 317 18.73 21.00 -8.29
C ASP A 317 17.40 20.69 -9.00
N VAL A 318 17.26 19.47 -9.52
CA VAL A 318 16.00 18.99 -10.12
C VAL A 318 14.89 18.88 -9.07
N VAL A 319 15.21 18.38 -7.87
CA VAL A 319 14.27 18.29 -6.75
C VAL A 319 13.75 19.69 -6.40
N MET A 320 14.66 20.65 -6.18
CA MET A 320 14.29 22.01 -5.82
C MET A 320 13.45 22.70 -6.91
N GLU A 321 13.87 22.61 -8.17
CA GLU A 321 13.11 23.17 -9.30
C GLU A 321 11.71 22.57 -9.38
N THR A 322 11.60 21.24 -9.24
CA THR A 322 10.32 20.53 -9.34
C THR A 322 9.40 20.87 -8.18
N CYS A 323 9.90 20.94 -6.95
CA CYS A 323 9.11 21.33 -5.79
C CYS A 323 8.52 22.73 -5.96
N GLN A 324 9.36 23.70 -6.38
CA GLN A 324 8.90 25.06 -6.65
C GLN A 324 7.86 25.10 -7.78
N LYS A 325 8.11 24.36 -8.86
CA LYS A 325 7.26 24.36 -10.05
C LYS A 325 5.88 23.74 -9.79
N LEU A 326 5.83 22.67 -9.02
CA LEU A 326 4.60 21.94 -8.73
C LEU A 326 3.88 22.45 -7.46
N ASP A 327 4.43 23.47 -6.80
CA ASP A 327 3.97 24.00 -5.50
C ASP A 327 3.82 22.90 -4.42
N ILE A 328 4.81 22.01 -4.36
CA ILE A 328 4.92 20.96 -3.35
C ILE A 328 6.11 21.24 -2.43
N ASP A 329 5.99 20.79 -1.19
CA ASP A 329 7.03 20.98 -0.18
C ASP A 329 7.97 19.77 -0.14
N LEU A 330 7.50 18.60 -0.54
CA LEU A 330 8.20 17.34 -0.33
C LEU A 330 7.97 16.30 -1.42
N ILE A 331 9.00 15.50 -1.68
CA ILE A 331 8.86 14.24 -2.43
C ILE A 331 9.14 13.07 -1.49
N ALA A 332 8.19 12.14 -1.39
CA ALA A 332 8.33 10.89 -0.65
C ALA A 332 8.45 9.71 -1.63
N ARG A 333 9.52 8.93 -1.53
CA ARG A 333 9.82 7.81 -2.45
C ARG A 333 10.38 6.57 -1.75
N ALA A 334 10.57 5.47 -2.49
CA ALA A 334 11.06 4.17 -1.97
C ALA A 334 12.18 3.59 -2.87
N HIS A 335 12.18 2.32 -3.32
CA HIS A 335 13.04 1.81 -4.43
C HIS A 335 14.57 1.65 -4.21
N GLN A 336 15.25 2.40 -3.33
CA GLN A 336 16.63 2.08 -2.91
C GLN A 336 16.65 1.54 -1.49
N VAL A 337 17.69 0.77 -1.17
CA VAL A 337 17.96 0.33 0.21
C VAL A 337 18.89 1.34 0.84
N VAL A 338 18.49 1.93 1.97
CA VAL A 338 19.36 2.83 2.75
C VAL A 338 19.78 2.12 4.03
N GLN A 339 21.09 2.09 4.26
CA GLN A 339 21.65 1.53 5.49
C GLN A 339 21.41 2.48 6.66
N PHE A 340 20.85 1.95 7.75
CA PHE A 340 20.68 2.66 9.01
C PHE A 340 22.05 2.95 9.63
N HIS A 341 22.64 4.10 9.31
CA HIS A 341 23.77 4.61 10.07
C HIS A 341 23.19 5.36 11.26
N GLY A 342 23.19 4.73 12.43
CA GLY A 342 22.84 5.38 13.69
C GLY A 342 23.50 6.74 13.78
N ILE A 343 22.69 7.76 14.09
CA ILE A 343 23.03 9.18 14.30
C ILE A 343 24.42 9.56 13.77
N SER A 344 24.51 9.81 12.47
CA SER A 344 25.54 10.69 11.94
C SER A 344 24.85 11.83 11.20
N ASN A 345 25.09 13.06 11.68
CA ASN A 345 24.58 14.30 11.12
C ASN A 345 25.10 14.47 9.69
N TYR A 346 24.39 13.88 8.73
CA TYR A 346 24.46 14.25 7.33
C TYR A 346 23.12 14.86 6.99
N TYR A 347 23.14 16.12 6.54
CA TYR A 347 21.99 16.92 6.17
C TYR A 347 21.29 16.35 4.93
N TYR A 348 20.56 15.26 5.14
CA TYR A 348 19.47 14.77 4.34
C TYR A 348 18.45 14.34 5.37
N TYR A 349 17.32 15.03 5.46
CA TYR A 349 16.33 14.77 6.47
C TYR A 349 15.68 13.41 6.22
N TYR A 350 16.30 12.33 6.71
CA TYR A 350 15.67 11.02 6.89
C TYR A 350 14.93 11.07 8.23
N TYR A 351 13.74 11.67 8.24
CA TYR A 351 12.89 11.55 9.42
C TYR A 351 11.98 10.32 9.31
N TYR A 352 12.31 9.29 10.09
CA TYR A 352 11.30 8.40 10.64
C TYR A 352 10.49 9.19 11.67
N TYR A 353 9.37 9.79 11.27
CA TYR A 353 8.36 10.23 12.24
C TYR A 353 7.22 9.23 12.31
N TYR A 354 7.29 8.36 13.32
CA TYR A 354 6.09 7.92 14.02
C TYR A 354 5.55 9.13 14.76
N TYR A 355 4.53 9.81 14.23
CA TYR A 355 3.79 10.79 15.02
C TYR A 355 2.91 10.04 16.03
N TYR A 356 3.46 9.80 17.22
CA TYR A 356 2.68 9.74 18.46
C TYR A 356 2.73 11.13 19.08
N TYR A 357 1.69 11.94 18.89
CA TYR A 357 1.47 13.11 19.73
C TYR A 357 0.97 12.64 21.11
N TYR A 358 1.87 12.13 21.95
CA TYR A 358 1.68 12.17 23.39
C TYR A 358 2.39 13.40 23.93
N TYR A 359 1.59 14.42 24.27
CA TYR A 359 2.05 15.55 25.07
C TYR A 359 2.55 15.02 26.42
N HIS A 360 3.86 14.90 26.59
CA HIS A 360 4.47 14.86 27.91
C HIS A 360 5.15 16.20 28.16
N TYR A 361 4.43 17.07 28.86
CA TYR A 361 5.03 18.17 29.61
C TYR A 361 6.06 17.57 30.58
N TYR A 362 7.33 17.93 30.42
CA TYR A 362 8.28 17.89 31.52
C TYR A 362 8.57 19.31 31.97
N TYR A 363 7.81 19.72 32.99
CA TYR A 363 8.32 20.63 34.01
C TYR A 363 9.41 19.88 34.81
N CYS A 364 10.59 20.48 34.93
CA CYS A 364 11.50 20.37 36.08
C CYS A 364 12.57 21.46 35.88
N HIS A 365 12.42 22.64 36.47
CA HIS A 365 12.89 23.04 37.81
C HIS A 365 14.33 22.62 38.15
N HIS A 366 15.15 23.66 38.41
CA HIS A 366 16.30 23.78 39.32
C HIS A 366 17.36 22.66 39.33
N TYR A 367 18.64 22.95 39.17
CA TYR A 367 19.45 23.94 39.91
C TYR A 367 20.56 24.53 39.05
#